data_AF-A0A8T2VE53-F1
#
_entry.id   AF-A0A8T2VE53-F1
#
_cell.length_a   1.000
_cell.length_b   1.000
_cell.length_c   1.000
_cell.angle_alpha   90.00
_cell.angle_beta   90.00
_cell.angle_gamma   90.00
#
_symmetry.space_group_name_H-M   'P 1'
#
loop_
_entity.id
_entity.type
_entity.pdbx_description
1 polymer ?
#
loop_
_entity_poly.entity_id
_entity_poly.type
_entity_poly.pdbx_seq_one_letter_code
_entity_poly.pdbx_strand_id
1 'polypeptide(L)'
;MTARMAKGKKQYDDSMHGINFAYGGSGMFSTFGPLIDPVHLQIKQFSQMIESGFLSKDLIAESMVLFVVCGNDYTAYGDKHPNDQGILDFVPSVASKIDGSLKAFQALGVKKISITKMLPYGCYPKITSKVNYISCNASENARTILHNKLITDYVTAFKELHPDIEVMMLDFQQAFELSFQGHYNTDDLLFSDNLGFQRRVQLRPCCEGIRVL
;
A
#
# COMPACT_ATOMS: atom_id res chain seq x y z
N MET A 1 41.53 17.85 -21.42
CA MET A 1 40.42 18.77 -21.10
C MET A 1 39.67 18.19 -19.91
N THR A 2 39.99 18.69 -18.72
CA THR A 2 39.40 18.28 -17.44
C THR A 2 38.05 18.99 -17.29
N ALA A 3 36.96 18.22 -17.28
CA ALA A 3 35.64 18.77 -16.95
C ALA A 3 35.59 19.03 -15.43
N ARG A 4 35.66 20.30 -15.05
CA ARG A 4 35.42 20.77 -13.68
C ARG A 4 33.97 20.44 -13.31
N MET A 5 33.78 19.59 -12.31
CA MET A 5 32.49 19.48 -11.63
C MET A 5 32.19 20.82 -10.95
N ALA A 6 31.16 21.51 -11.41
CA ALA A 6 30.62 22.67 -10.72
C ALA A 6 30.04 22.19 -9.38
N LYS A 7 30.69 22.56 -8.28
CA LYS A 7 30.12 22.52 -6.92
C LYS A 7 29.05 23.60 -6.81
N GLY A 8 27.89 23.37 -7.43
CA GLY A 8 26.66 24.06 -7.08
C GLY A 8 25.94 23.21 -6.06
N LYS A 9 25.78 23.69 -4.82
CA LYS A 9 24.73 23.16 -3.94
C LYS A 9 23.43 23.33 -4.73
N LYS A 10 22.79 22.23 -5.17
CA LYS A 10 21.40 22.29 -5.61
C LYS A 10 20.61 22.71 -4.38
N GLN A 11 20.28 24.00 -4.35
CA GLN A 11 19.52 24.61 -3.28
C GLN A 11 18.12 24.01 -3.30
N TYR A 12 17.72 23.51 -2.14
CA TYR A 12 16.36 23.06 -1.84
C TYR A 12 15.37 24.16 -2.24
N ASP A 13 14.38 23.79 -3.04
CA ASP A 13 13.24 24.67 -3.36
C ASP A 13 12.20 24.46 -2.25
N ASP A 14 12.00 25.49 -1.43
CA ASP A 14 11.03 25.51 -0.32
C ASP A 14 9.58 25.22 -0.75
N SER A 15 9.29 25.14 -2.06
CA SER A 15 7.97 24.76 -2.60
C SER A 15 7.74 23.26 -2.77
N MET A 16 8.75 22.40 -2.55
CA MET A 16 8.59 20.95 -2.70
C MET A 16 7.91 20.32 -1.47
N HIS A 17 6.58 20.16 -1.55
CA HIS A 17 5.78 19.61 -0.43
C HIS A 17 5.64 18.07 -0.44
N GLY A 18 6.20 17.37 -1.43
CA GLY A 18 6.17 15.91 -1.49
C GLY A 18 6.88 15.35 -2.73
N ILE A 19 7.27 14.07 -2.63
CA ILE A 19 7.84 13.29 -3.74
C ILE A 19 7.10 11.96 -3.79
N ASN A 20 6.67 11.55 -4.99
CA ASN A 20 5.98 10.28 -5.19
C ASN A 20 6.89 9.28 -5.92
N PHE A 21 7.19 8.18 -5.25
CA PHE A 21 7.91 7.03 -5.83
C PHE A 21 6.97 5.87 -6.20
N ALA A 22 5.66 5.98 -5.92
CA ALA A 22 4.71 4.92 -6.18
C ALA A 22 4.57 4.67 -7.68
N TYR A 23 4.65 3.40 -8.06
CA TYR A 23 4.44 2.96 -9.44
C TYR A 23 3.13 2.17 -9.57
N GLY A 24 2.30 2.55 -10.56
CA GLY A 24 1.01 1.90 -10.82
C GLY A 24 1.15 0.41 -11.12
N GLY A 25 0.41 -0.44 -10.38
CA GLY A 25 0.49 -1.89 -10.50
C GLY A 25 1.64 -2.54 -9.72
N SER A 26 2.47 -1.76 -9.02
CA SER A 26 3.57 -2.28 -8.21
C SER A 26 3.10 -3.11 -7.01
N GLY A 27 3.93 -4.08 -6.64
CA GLY A 27 3.80 -4.88 -5.43
C GLY A 27 5.15 -5.04 -4.72
N MET A 28 5.14 -5.83 -3.66
CA MET A 28 6.36 -6.24 -2.96
C MET A 28 7.23 -7.16 -3.84
N PHE A 29 6.59 -7.89 -4.74
CA PHE A 29 7.19 -8.72 -5.79
C PHE A 29 6.91 -8.15 -7.19
N SER A 30 7.51 -8.75 -8.22
CA SER A 30 7.20 -8.41 -9.62
C SER A 30 5.78 -8.85 -10.01
N THR A 31 4.97 -7.89 -10.44
CA THR A 31 3.53 -8.09 -10.71
C THR A 31 3.25 -8.29 -12.20
N PHE A 32 2.81 -7.24 -12.91
CA PHE A 32 2.19 -7.30 -14.25
C PHE A 32 3.16 -7.06 -15.41
N GLY A 33 4.47 -7.01 -15.17
CA GLY A 33 5.46 -6.88 -16.22
C GLY A 33 6.83 -6.44 -15.72
N PRO A 34 7.86 -6.50 -16.59
CA PRO A 34 9.24 -6.17 -16.22
C PRO A 34 9.48 -4.66 -16.06
N LEU A 35 8.57 -3.82 -16.55
CA LEU A 35 8.66 -2.35 -16.47
C LEU A 35 7.98 -1.77 -15.21
N ILE A 36 7.34 -2.61 -14.40
CA ILE A 36 6.70 -2.20 -13.16
C ILE A 36 7.70 -2.37 -12.03
N ASP A 37 8.20 -1.24 -11.52
CA ASP A 37 9.17 -1.24 -10.43
C ASP A 37 8.51 -1.76 -9.14
N PRO A 38 8.93 -2.92 -8.59
CA PRO A 38 8.49 -3.35 -7.27
C PRO A 38 8.97 -2.39 -6.19
N VAL A 39 8.34 -2.44 -5.01
CA VAL A 39 8.58 -1.49 -3.91
C VAL A 39 10.06 -1.36 -3.54
N HIS A 40 10.85 -2.44 -3.59
CA HIS A 40 12.28 -2.35 -3.26
C HIS A 40 13.08 -1.47 -4.24
N LEU A 41 12.66 -1.37 -5.52
CA LEU A 41 13.28 -0.46 -6.48
C LEU A 41 12.83 0.99 -6.26
N GLN A 42 11.59 1.21 -5.82
CA GLN A 42 11.11 2.54 -5.41
C GLN A 42 11.88 3.06 -4.19
N ILE A 43 12.14 2.20 -3.19
CA ILE A 43 12.98 2.53 -2.03
C ILE A 43 14.42 2.79 -2.47
N LYS A 44 14.94 2.04 -3.45
CA LYS A 44 16.27 2.29 -4.02
C LYS A 44 16.35 3.67 -4.70
N GLN A 45 15.34 4.06 -5.48
CA GLN A 45 15.25 5.39 -6.09
C GLN A 45 15.25 6.48 -5.00
N PHE A 46 14.48 6.29 -3.93
CA PHE A 46 14.49 7.18 -2.77
C PHE A 46 15.88 7.29 -2.12
N SER A 47 16.56 6.15 -1.86
CA SER A 47 17.94 6.12 -1.33
C SER A 47 18.90 6.91 -2.20
N GLN A 48 18.82 6.76 -3.52
CA GLN A 48 19.69 7.46 -4.47
C GLN A 48 19.51 8.99 -4.42
N MET A 49 18.30 9.48 -4.14
CA MET A 49 18.08 10.92 -3.94
C MET A 49 18.73 11.44 -2.66
N ILE A 50 18.79 10.64 -1.60
CA ILE A 50 19.51 10.96 -0.37
C ILE A 50 21.03 10.93 -0.62
N GLU A 51 21.53 9.88 -1.27
CA GLU A 51 22.95 9.68 -1.56
C GLU A 51 23.51 10.79 -2.47
N SER A 52 22.73 11.26 -3.44
CA SER A 52 23.12 12.38 -4.31
C SER A 52 23.13 13.74 -3.60
N GLY A 53 22.62 13.81 -2.36
CA GLY A 53 22.46 15.05 -1.61
C GLY A 53 21.29 15.91 -2.08
N PHE A 54 20.43 15.40 -2.97
CA PHE A 54 19.20 16.09 -3.37
C PHE A 54 18.22 16.18 -2.20
N LEU A 55 18.12 15.10 -1.40
CA LEU A 55 17.39 15.09 -0.13
C LEU A 55 18.39 15.07 1.02
N SER A 56 18.36 16.09 1.88
CA SER A 56 19.20 16.12 3.08
C SER A 56 18.66 15.14 4.13
N LYS A 57 19.56 14.58 4.95
CA LYS A 57 19.14 13.69 6.05
C LYS A 57 18.23 14.39 7.06
N ASP A 58 18.46 15.67 7.32
CA ASP A 58 17.62 16.48 8.21
C ASP A 58 16.20 16.60 7.66
N LEU A 59 16.06 16.87 6.35
CA LEU A 59 14.76 16.87 5.69
C LEU A 59 14.06 15.51 5.81
N ILE A 60 14.78 14.40 5.61
CA ILE A 60 14.21 13.05 5.73
C ILE A 60 13.75 12.76 7.17
N ALA A 61 14.50 13.19 8.17
CA ALA A 61 14.15 13.01 9.57
C ALA A 61 12.90 13.82 9.98
N GLU A 62 12.67 14.97 9.35
CA GLU A 62 11.48 15.80 9.59
C GLU A 62 10.25 15.36 8.79
N SER A 63 10.48 14.67 7.65
CA SER A 63 9.46 14.19 6.71
C SER A 63 8.71 12.94 7.20
N MET A 64 7.61 12.62 6.50
CA MET A 64 6.85 11.40 6.67
C MET A 64 6.85 10.56 5.39
N VAL A 65 7.02 9.25 5.52
CA VAL A 65 6.77 8.29 4.44
C VAL A 65 5.34 7.79 4.52
N LEU A 66 4.57 7.92 3.44
CA LEU A 66 3.30 7.23 3.25
C LEU A 66 3.55 5.96 2.42
N PHE A 67 3.45 4.79 3.06
CA PHE A 67 3.68 3.49 2.46
C PHE A 67 2.38 2.73 2.25
N VAL A 68 1.99 2.57 0.99
CA VAL A 68 0.70 2.00 0.60
C VAL A 68 0.92 0.73 -0.23
N VAL A 69 0.33 -0.39 0.22
CA VAL A 69 0.33 -1.67 -0.50
C VAL A 69 -1.12 -2.16 -0.62
N CYS A 70 -1.65 -2.17 -1.85
CA CYS A 70 -3.07 -2.40 -2.14
C CYS A 70 -3.35 -3.67 -2.96
N GLY A 71 -2.63 -4.76 -2.70
CA GLY A 71 -3.01 -6.09 -3.21
C GLY A 71 -2.69 -6.41 -4.67
N ASN A 72 -1.80 -5.64 -5.32
CA ASN A 72 -1.30 -5.99 -6.66
C ASN A 72 -0.56 -7.34 -6.65
N ASP A 73 0.17 -7.66 -5.57
CA ASP A 73 0.82 -8.96 -5.39
C ASP A 73 -0.19 -10.12 -5.49
N TYR A 74 -1.31 -10.02 -4.78
CA TYR A 74 -2.37 -11.05 -4.79
C TYR A 74 -3.06 -11.16 -6.13
N THR A 75 -3.29 -10.02 -6.79
CA THR A 75 -3.85 -9.99 -8.14
C THR A 75 -2.94 -10.68 -9.14
N ALA A 76 -1.65 -10.34 -9.14
CA ALA A 76 -0.67 -10.94 -10.03
C ALA A 76 -0.44 -12.43 -9.72
N TYR A 77 -0.45 -12.81 -8.44
CA TYR A 77 -0.38 -14.21 -8.03
C TYR A 77 -1.57 -15.00 -8.59
N GLY A 78 -2.80 -14.53 -8.36
CA GLY A 78 -4.01 -15.20 -8.83
C GLY A 78 -4.07 -15.31 -10.36
N ASP A 79 -3.63 -14.29 -11.08
CA ASP A 79 -3.57 -14.31 -12.55
C ASP A 79 -2.53 -15.34 -13.07
N LYS A 80 -1.39 -15.52 -12.38
CA LYS A 80 -0.35 -16.52 -12.72
C LYS A 80 -0.70 -17.94 -12.26
N HIS A 81 -1.51 -18.06 -11.20
CA HIS A 81 -1.78 -19.31 -10.49
C HIS A 81 -3.29 -19.50 -10.25
N PRO A 82 -4.12 -19.63 -11.30
CA PRO A 82 -5.59 -19.53 -11.19
C PRO A 82 -6.28 -20.62 -10.36
N ASN A 83 -5.58 -21.70 -9.99
CA ASN A 83 -6.12 -22.82 -9.19
C ASN A 83 -5.25 -23.17 -7.97
N ASP A 84 -4.33 -22.29 -7.60
CA ASP A 84 -3.32 -22.60 -6.59
C ASP A 84 -3.80 -22.29 -5.17
N GLN A 85 -3.60 -23.26 -4.29
CA GLN A 85 -3.87 -23.14 -2.85
C GLN A 85 -2.67 -22.52 -2.09
N GLY A 86 -1.49 -22.43 -2.72
CA GLY A 86 -0.24 -21.88 -2.17
C GLY A 86 -0.26 -20.39 -1.83
N ILE A 87 -1.35 -19.69 -2.16
CA ILE A 87 -1.52 -18.28 -1.79
C ILE A 87 -1.54 -18.04 -0.27
N LEU A 88 -1.89 -19.03 0.54
CA LEU A 88 -1.76 -18.92 2.00
C LEU A 88 -0.31 -18.81 2.46
N ASP A 89 0.63 -19.46 1.74
CA ASP A 89 2.07 -19.35 2.01
C ASP A 89 2.67 -18.07 1.39
N PHE A 90 2.01 -17.52 0.37
CA PHE A 90 2.40 -16.26 -0.27
C PHE A 90 2.13 -15.03 0.61
N VAL A 91 1.01 -15.01 1.36
CA VAL A 91 0.64 -13.88 2.24
C VAL A 91 1.74 -13.54 3.26
N PRO A 92 2.29 -14.51 4.03
CA PRO A 92 3.45 -14.26 4.90
C PRO A 92 4.67 -13.71 4.17
N SER A 93 4.93 -14.16 2.94
CA SER A 93 6.06 -13.70 2.14
C SER A 93 5.91 -12.22 1.74
N VAL A 94 4.70 -11.77 1.41
CA VAL A 94 4.39 -10.35 1.16
C VAL A 94 4.57 -9.53 2.44
N ALA A 95 4.01 -9.99 3.56
CA ALA A 95 4.13 -9.30 4.85
C ALA A 95 5.58 -9.16 5.33
N SER A 96 6.40 -10.20 5.16
CA SER A 96 7.83 -10.16 5.49
C SER A 96 8.60 -9.13 4.66
N LYS A 97 8.26 -8.96 3.38
CA LYS A 97 8.87 -7.90 2.56
C LYS A 97 8.45 -6.49 3.02
N ILE A 98 7.21 -6.34 3.51
CA ILE A 98 6.73 -5.06 4.06
C ILE A 98 7.54 -4.70 5.31
N ASP A 99 7.78 -5.65 6.21
CA ASP A 99 8.69 -5.48 7.35
C ASP A 99 10.11 -5.09 6.90
N GLY A 100 10.63 -5.74 5.85
CA GLY A 100 11.89 -5.35 5.21
C GLY A 100 11.91 -3.90 4.73
N SER A 101 10.81 -3.41 4.15
CA SER A 101 10.67 -2.00 3.76
C SER A 101 10.68 -1.04 4.96
N LEU A 102 10.01 -1.38 6.07
CA LEU A 102 10.04 -0.57 7.30
C LEU A 102 11.47 -0.41 7.82
N LYS A 103 12.23 -1.52 7.85
CA LYS A 103 13.66 -1.53 8.21
C LYS A 103 14.51 -0.70 7.25
N ALA A 104 14.20 -0.76 5.95
CA ALA A 104 14.90 0.06 4.97
C ALA A 104 14.63 1.56 5.18
N PHE A 105 13.38 1.97 5.44
CA PHE A 105 13.07 3.37 5.76
C PHE A 105 13.79 3.85 7.02
N GLN A 106 13.82 3.02 8.07
CA GLN A 106 14.59 3.30 9.28
C GLN A 106 16.08 3.52 8.98
N ALA A 107 16.70 2.62 8.20
CA ALA A 107 18.10 2.71 7.82
C ALA A 107 18.42 3.97 7.00
N LEU A 108 17.44 4.48 6.23
CA LEU A 108 17.54 5.73 5.47
C LEU A 108 17.34 6.99 6.33
N GLY A 109 17.00 6.84 7.62
CA GLY A 109 16.85 7.94 8.57
C GLY A 109 15.42 8.48 8.70
N VAL A 110 14.42 7.79 8.13
CA VAL A 110 13.01 8.18 8.27
C VAL A 110 12.57 8.02 9.72
N LYS A 111 11.91 9.05 10.28
CA LYS A 111 11.39 9.04 11.65
C LYS A 111 9.88 8.92 11.76
N LYS A 112 9.14 9.16 10.68
CA LYS A 112 7.67 9.07 10.64
C LYS A 112 7.24 8.22 9.46
N ILE A 113 6.52 7.14 9.72
CA ILE A 113 6.02 6.21 8.71
C ILE A 113 4.52 6.04 8.91
N SER A 114 3.75 6.31 7.87
CA SER A 114 2.35 5.92 7.76
C SER A 114 2.26 4.69 6.86
N ILE A 115 1.63 3.62 7.34
CA ILE A 115 1.41 2.39 6.56
C ILE A 115 -0.06 2.02 6.57
N THR A 116 -0.58 1.57 5.44
CA THR A 116 -2.00 1.21 5.30
C THR A 116 -2.24 -0.27 5.59
N LYS A 117 -3.30 -0.59 6.32
CA LYS A 117 -3.93 -1.92 6.19
C LYS A 117 -4.51 -2.06 4.79
N MET A 118 -4.49 -3.26 4.24
CA MET A 118 -5.11 -3.54 2.96
C MET A 118 -6.63 -3.57 3.12
N LEU A 119 -7.32 -2.90 2.21
CA LEU A 119 -8.78 -2.90 2.10
C LEU A 119 -9.29 -4.29 1.65
N PRO A 120 -10.57 -4.65 1.92
CA PRO A 120 -11.10 -6.00 1.69
C PRO A 120 -10.97 -6.45 0.22
N TYR A 121 -9.97 -7.29 -0.08
CA TYR A 121 -9.60 -7.66 -1.46
C TYR A 121 -10.75 -8.34 -2.22
N GLY A 122 -11.54 -9.15 -1.52
CA GLY A 122 -12.71 -9.82 -2.07
C GLY A 122 -13.84 -8.87 -2.50
N CYS A 123 -13.81 -7.62 -2.05
CA CYS A 123 -14.80 -6.60 -2.43
C CYS A 123 -14.36 -5.77 -3.65
N TYR A 124 -13.17 -6.01 -4.22
CA TYR A 124 -12.72 -5.24 -5.38
C TYR A 124 -13.63 -5.53 -6.58
N PRO A 125 -13.93 -4.53 -7.43
CA PRO A 125 -14.74 -4.73 -8.64
C PRO A 125 -14.26 -5.88 -9.55
N LYS A 126 -12.94 -6.11 -9.67
CA LYS A 126 -12.37 -7.25 -10.44
C LYS A 126 -12.79 -8.61 -9.86
N ILE A 127 -12.99 -8.70 -8.55
CA ILE A 127 -13.38 -9.92 -7.86
C ILE A 127 -14.90 -10.07 -7.86
N THR A 128 -15.63 -9.02 -7.50
CA THR A 128 -17.09 -9.04 -7.38
C THR A 128 -17.79 -9.13 -8.74
N SER A 129 -17.16 -8.70 -9.84
CA SER A 129 -17.71 -8.89 -11.20
C SER A 129 -17.98 -10.36 -11.55
N LYS A 130 -17.20 -11.29 -10.98
CA LYS A 130 -17.40 -12.74 -11.15
C LYS A 130 -18.77 -13.24 -10.63
N VAL A 131 -19.38 -12.47 -9.73
CA VAL A 131 -20.71 -12.73 -9.14
C VAL A 131 -21.66 -11.53 -9.37
N ASN A 132 -21.50 -10.82 -10.49
CA ASN A 132 -22.32 -9.68 -10.89
C ASN A 132 -22.46 -8.60 -9.79
N TYR A 133 -21.38 -8.35 -9.06
CA TYR A 133 -21.31 -7.32 -8.01
C TYR A 133 -22.27 -7.53 -6.84
N ILE A 134 -22.74 -8.77 -6.60
CA ILE A 134 -23.75 -9.08 -5.57
C ILE A 134 -23.11 -9.21 -4.17
N SER A 135 -21.89 -9.72 -4.09
CA SER A 135 -21.21 -9.95 -2.80
C SER A 135 -19.69 -9.92 -2.93
N CYS A 136 -19.02 -9.65 -1.81
CA CYS A 136 -17.58 -9.84 -1.70
C CYS A 136 -17.21 -11.33 -1.62
N ASN A 137 -16.04 -11.68 -2.13
CA ASN A 137 -15.52 -13.04 -1.95
C ASN A 137 -14.92 -13.22 -0.54
N ALA A 138 -15.53 -14.09 0.26
CA ALA A 138 -15.12 -14.33 1.64
C ALA A 138 -13.71 -14.95 1.76
N SER A 139 -13.31 -15.83 0.84
CA SER A 139 -11.98 -16.44 0.84
C SER A 139 -10.88 -15.42 0.54
N GLU A 140 -11.12 -14.51 -0.40
CA GLU A 140 -10.20 -13.39 -0.69
C GLU A 140 -10.12 -12.39 0.47
N ASN A 141 -11.24 -12.13 1.16
CA ASN A 141 -11.24 -11.31 2.37
C ASN A 141 -10.49 -11.98 3.53
N ALA A 142 -10.59 -13.30 3.70
CA ALA A 142 -9.81 -14.03 4.70
C ALA A 142 -8.30 -13.86 4.49
N ARG A 143 -7.84 -13.81 3.24
CA ARG A 143 -6.43 -13.49 2.90
C ARG A 143 -6.05 -12.06 3.29
N THR A 144 -6.95 -11.11 3.07
CA THR A 144 -6.77 -9.72 3.50
C THR A 144 -6.63 -9.62 5.01
N ILE A 145 -7.50 -10.31 5.76
CA ILE A 145 -7.46 -10.35 7.22
C ILE A 145 -6.13 -10.91 7.71
N LEU A 146 -5.66 -12.03 7.13
CA LEU A 146 -4.36 -12.60 7.45
C LEU A 146 -3.21 -11.62 7.17
N HIS A 147 -3.20 -10.98 6.00
CA HIS A 147 -2.22 -9.97 5.65
C HIS A 147 -2.19 -8.83 6.66
N ASN A 148 -3.36 -8.26 6.97
CA ASN A 148 -3.49 -7.14 7.91
C ASN A 148 -3.07 -7.51 9.32
N LYS A 149 -3.36 -8.74 9.75
CA LYS A 149 -2.87 -9.27 11.02
C LYS A 149 -1.34 -9.29 11.04
N LEU A 150 -0.73 -9.91 10.02
CA LEU A 150 0.73 -10.06 9.96
C LEU A 150 1.47 -8.72 9.91
N ILE A 151 1.02 -7.76 9.09
CA ILE A 151 1.64 -6.43 9.07
C ILE A 151 1.45 -5.70 10.41
N THR A 152 0.33 -5.93 11.12
CA THR A 152 0.13 -5.35 12.47
C THR A 152 1.11 -5.94 13.48
N ASP A 153 1.33 -7.26 13.42
CA ASP A 153 2.32 -7.94 14.26
C ASP A 153 3.73 -7.40 13.98
N TYR A 154 4.11 -7.26 12.69
CA TYR A 154 5.41 -6.70 12.29
C TYR A 154 5.57 -5.24 12.71
N VAL A 155 4.56 -4.40 12.53
CA VAL A 155 4.60 -2.99 12.96
C VAL A 155 4.74 -2.89 14.48
N THR A 156 4.03 -3.72 15.25
CA THR A 156 4.16 -3.76 16.71
C THR A 156 5.60 -4.09 17.11
N ALA A 157 6.16 -5.18 16.58
CA ALA A 157 7.54 -5.57 16.86
C ALA A 157 8.57 -4.52 16.42
N PHE A 158 8.34 -3.90 15.26
CA PHE A 158 9.20 -2.83 14.76
C PHE A 158 9.21 -1.61 15.69
N LYS A 159 8.05 -1.18 16.19
CA LYS A 159 7.93 -0.06 17.14
C LYS A 159 8.61 -0.35 18.48
N GLU A 160 8.57 -1.60 18.95
CA GLU A 160 9.30 -2.02 20.16
C GLU A 160 10.81 -1.93 19.98
N LEU A 161 11.33 -2.29 18.79
CA LEU A 161 12.75 -2.21 18.47
C LEU A 161 13.23 -0.80 18.13
N HIS A 162 12.34 0.07 17.65
CA HIS A 162 12.65 1.42 17.18
C HIS A 162 11.72 2.46 17.82
N PRO A 163 11.81 2.69 19.14
CA PRO A 163 10.90 3.58 19.87
C PRO A 163 11.05 5.06 19.46
N ASP A 164 12.12 5.42 18.76
CA ASP A 164 12.36 6.76 18.21
C ASP A 164 11.67 6.98 16.84
N ILE A 165 11.00 5.97 16.30
CA ILE A 165 10.29 6.05 15.02
C ILE A 165 8.79 6.00 15.27
N GLU A 166 8.11 7.05 14.83
CA GLU A 166 6.65 7.09 14.85
C GLU A 166 6.11 6.29 13.67
N VAL A 167 5.36 5.23 13.98
CA VAL A 167 4.64 4.44 12.98
C VAL A 167 3.15 4.49 13.24
N MET A 168 2.41 5.03 12.26
CA MET A 168 0.95 5.11 12.23
C MET A 168 0.40 4.09 11.24
N MET A 169 -0.53 3.25 11.69
CA MET A 169 -1.28 2.37 10.80
C MET A 169 -2.61 3.01 10.42
N LEU A 170 -2.83 3.23 9.12
CA LEU A 170 -4.10 3.69 8.58
C LEU A 170 -5.00 2.47 8.32
N ASP A 171 -6.13 2.40 9.02
CA ASP A 171 -7.04 1.26 8.93
C ASP A 171 -8.01 1.39 7.75
N PHE A 172 -7.49 1.22 6.53
CA PHE A 172 -8.34 1.22 5.34
C PHE A 172 -9.30 0.04 5.32
N GLN A 173 -8.99 -1.07 6.01
CA GLN A 173 -9.93 -2.17 6.13
C GLN A 173 -11.22 -1.70 6.82
N GLN A 174 -11.09 -1.14 8.02
CA GLN A 174 -12.23 -0.64 8.78
C GLN A 174 -12.94 0.49 8.05
N ALA A 175 -12.20 1.44 7.46
CA ALA A 175 -12.80 2.54 6.71
C ALA A 175 -13.69 2.03 5.56
N PHE A 176 -13.21 1.06 4.77
CA PHE A 176 -14.00 0.46 3.70
C PHE A 176 -15.15 -0.39 4.22
N GLU A 177 -14.94 -1.19 5.26
CA GLU A 177 -16.01 -1.98 5.89
C GLU A 177 -17.14 -1.06 6.38
N LEU A 178 -16.83 0.07 7.01
CA LEU A 178 -17.83 1.06 7.42
C LEU A 178 -18.55 1.70 6.24
N SER A 179 -17.84 2.02 5.14
CA SER A 179 -18.48 2.52 3.92
C SER A 179 -19.47 1.51 3.33
N PHE A 180 -19.16 0.20 3.39
CA PHE A 180 -20.02 -0.87 2.91
C PHE A 180 -21.10 -1.30 3.93
N GLN A 181 -20.91 -1.11 5.23
CA GLN A 181 -21.80 -1.59 6.31
C GLN A 181 -23.16 -0.88 6.40
N GLY A 182 -23.34 0.25 5.71
CA GLY A 182 -24.68 0.76 5.38
C GLY A 182 -25.55 -0.24 4.58
N HIS A 183 -25.02 -1.44 4.25
CA HIS A 183 -25.67 -2.49 3.47
C HIS A 183 -25.68 -3.90 4.10
N TYR A 184 -25.11 -4.13 5.29
CA TYR A 184 -24.99 -5.50 5.83
C TYR A 184 -25.41 -5.71 7.30
N ASN A 185 -25.78 -4.67 8.05
CA ASN A 185 -26.36 -4.83 9.39
C ASN A 185 -27.39 -3.71 9.64
N THR A 186 -28.65 -4.06 9.86
CA THR A 186 -29.75 -3.09 10.05
C THR A 186 -29.87 -2.56 11.48
N ASP A 187 -29.04 -3.04 12.41
CA ASP A 187 -29.28 -2.83 13.84
C ASP A 187 -28.34 -1.82 14.51
N ASP A 188 -27.37 -1.25 13.79
CA ASP A 188 -26.49 -0.20 14.32
C ASP A 188 -26.78 1.16 13.66
N LEU A 189 -27.74 1.88 14.24
CA LEU A 189 -28.33 3.15 13.80
C LEU A 189 -27.37 4.37 13.87
N LEU A 190 -26.05 4.19 13.93
CA LEU A 190 -25.14 5.32 14.15
C LEU A 190 -24.49 5.90 12.89
N PHE A 191 -24.48 5.20 11.74
CA PHE A 191 -23.74 5.69 10.58
C PHE A 191 -24.36 5.29 9.25
N SER A 192 -25.02 6.22 8.55
CA SER A 192 -25.29 6.05 7.10
C SER A 192 -25.66 7.31 6.29
N ASP A 193 -25.70 8.54 6.86
CA ASP A 193 -25.96 9.75 6.04
C ASP A 193 -24.78 10.76 6.05
N ASN A 194 -23.78 10.59 6.94
CA ASN A 194 -22.68 11.58 7.12
C ASN A 194 -21.41 11.35 6.28
N LEU A 195 -21.23 10.17 5.67
CA LEU A 195 -20.05 9.89 4.82
C LEU A 195 -20.29 10.23 3.34
N GLY A 196 -21.49 10.66 2.97
CA GLY A 196 -21.83 11.07 1.61
C GLY A 196 -21.94 9.94 0.57
N PHE A 197 -21.82 8.67 0.98
CA PHE A 197 -22.00 7.52 0.07
C PHE A 197 -23.48 7.21 -0.15
N GLN A 198 -23.89 6.99 -1.40
CA GLN A 198 -25.27 6.63 -1.73
C GLN A 198 -25.61 5.23 -1.22
N ARG A 199 -26.84 5.07 -0.69
CA ARG A 199 -27.38 3.82 -0.14
C ARG A 199 -27.67 2.71 -1.17
N ARG A 200 -27.19 2.77 -2.42
CA ARG A 200 -27.45 1.74 -3.43
C ARG A 200 -26.17 1.06 -3.90
N VAL A 201 -26.07 -0.23 -3.62
CA VAL A 201 -25.19 -1.26 -4.23
C VAL A 201 -23.78 -0.76 -4.56
N GLN A 202 -22.96 -0.58 -3.51
CA GLN A 202 -21.60 -0.01 -3.62
C GLN A 202 -20.52 -0.96 -4.17
N LEU A 203 -20.84 -2.21 -4.55
CA LEU A 203 -19.85 -3.14 -5.11
C LEU A 203 -19.68 -3.02 -6.63
N ARG A 204 -20.64 -2.37 -7.32
CA ARG A 204 -20.52 -2.09 -8.76
C ARG A 204 -19.69 -0.81 -8.94
N PRO A 205 -18.67 -0.81 -9.81
CA PRO A 205 -17.87 0.39 -10.04
C PRO A 205 -18.68 1.45 -10.81
N CYS A 206 -18.34 2.72 -10.64
CA CYS A 206 -18.92 3.81 -11.44
C CYS A 206 -18.58 3.70 -12.93
N CYS A 207 -17.42 3.11 -13.24
CA CYS A 207 -16.93 2.89 -14.59
C CYS A 207 -16.34 1.48 -14.71
N GLU A 208 -16.57 0.82 -15.83
CA GLU A 208 -15.89 -0.43 -16.17
C GLU A 208 -14.75 -0.12 -17.15
N GLY A 209 -13.55 -0.63 -16.87
CA GLY A 209 -12.43 -0.51 -17.79
C GLY A 209 -12.69 -1.34 -19.05
N ILE A 210 -12.49 -0.74 -20.23
CA ILE A 210 -12.56 -1.47 -21.50
C ILE A 210 -11.31 -2.38 -21.57
N ARG A 211 -11.51 -3.70 -21.62
CA ARG A 211 -10.42 -4.62 -21.98
C ARG A 211 -10.14 -4.45 -23.46
N VAL A 212 -9.04 -3.79 -23.80
CA VAL A 212 -8.46 -3.91 -25.14
C VAL A 212 -7.74 -5.25 -25.16
N LEU A 213 -8.31 -6.22 -25.87
CA LEU A 213 -7.75 -7.55 -26.10
C LEU A 213 -6.51 -7.48 -26.99
#